data_AF-A0A8J5TGI6-F1
#
_entry.id   AF-A0A8J5TGI6-F1
#
_cell.length_a   1.000
_cell.length_b   1.000
_cell.length_c   1.000
_cell.angle_alpha   90.00
_cell.angle_beta   90.00
_cell.angle_gamma   90.00
#
_symmetry.space_group_name_H-M   'P 1'
#
loop_
_entity.id
_entity.type
_entity.pdbx_description
1 polymer ?
#
loop_
_entity_poly.entity_id
_entity_poly.type
_entity_poly.pdbx_seq_one_letter_code
_entity_poly.pdbx_strand_id
1 'polypeptide(L)'
;MAMPTSYCSISNPQLSKTSYHNKQVPSWVLRTISNGNYTGGCYTITKRNLRSRFHICAVTGDQGTSNVSGAEFPSDYMELLVQAKEAVESAFKDGKKLLEIEFPTAGLQSVPGDGEGGIEMTGSMLLIRQFCDRFVPAEKATRTRIFFPEANEVAFARQSAFEGCSLKLDYLTKPSLFEDFGFTTKVKMADRVRPEDEMFLVAYPYFNVNEMLVVEELYKEAVVGTDRKLIIFNGELDRIRSGYYPPFFYPKLAQLSKTFLPKLETVYYIHNFKGLKGGTLFRFAFQMFSLYRARSPILALLIHVHAFA
;
A
#
# COMPACT_ATOMS: atom_id res chain seq x y z
N MET A 1 -11.68 44.52 46.81
CA MET A 1 -11.45 43.48 47.83
C MET A 1 -10.01 43.04 47.70
N ALA A 2 -9.17 43.46 48.64
CA ALA A 2 -7.76 43.12 48.74
C ALA A 2 -7.53 42.57 50.15
N MET A 3 -6.80 41.44 50.25
CA MET A 3 -6.22 40.85 51.46
C MET A 3 -5.19 39.78 51.01
N PRO A 4 -4.21 39.39 51.87
CA PRO A 4 -2.79 39.63 51.57
C PRO A 4 -1.90 38.37 51.55
N THR A 5 -0.61 38.66 51.35
CA THR A 5 0.62 37.85 51.39
C THR A 5 0.76 36.83 52.52
N SER A 6 1.40 35.69 52.21
CA SER A 6 2.33 35.00 53.13
C SER A 6 3.43 34.28 52.35
N TYR A 7 4.69 34.63 52.65
CA TYR A 7 5.92 33.97 52.23
C TYR A 7 6.35 32.96 53.30
N CYS A 8 6.84 31.78 52.91
CA CYS A 8 7.85 30.95 53.59
C CYS A 8 8.27 29.83 52.60
N SER A 9 9.47 29.86 52.02
CA SER A 9 10.77 29.37 52.56
C SER A 9 11.05 27.91 52.22
N ILE A 10 12.18 27.73 51.54
CA ILE A 10 12.73 26.52 50.92
C ILE A 10 13.21 25.51 51.98
N SER A 11 12.92 24.23 51.76
CA SER A 11 13.68 23.11 52.34
C SER A 11 13.72 21.92 51.37
N ASN A 12 14.91 21.62 50.84
CA ASN A 12 15.22 20.44 50.03
C ASN A 12 15.11 19.14 50.84
N PRO A 13 14.52 18.07 50.31
CA PRO A 13 14.72 16.72 50.86
C PRO A 13 15.93 16.00 50.25
N GLN A 14 16.51 15.15 51.09
CA GLN A 14 17.85 14.58 51.03
C GLN A 14 18.07 13.50 49.95
N LEU A 15 19.28 13.52 49.35
CA LEU A 15 19.90 12.36 48.72
C LEU A 15 20.14 11.26 49.77
N SER A 16 19.56 10.08 49.57
CA SER A 16 20.04 8.85 50.19
C SER A 16 20.59 7.90 49.11
N LYS A 17 21.82 7.46 49.35
CA LYS A 17 22.61 6.56 48.50
C LYS A 17 22.10 5.13 48.64
N THR A 18 21.86 4.45 47.52
CA THR A 18 21.87 2.97 47.47
C THR A 18 22.63 2.47 46.23
N SER A 19 23.84 1.97 46.52
CA SER A 19 24.66 0.97 45.82
C SER A 19 24.30 0.59 44.38
N TYR A 20 25.24 0.88 43.47
CA TYR A 20 25.36 0.22 42.17
C TYR A 20 25.59 -1.29 42.36
N HIS A 21 24.67 -2.11 41.85
CA HIS A 21 24.97 -3.51 41.51
C HIS A 21 24.70 -3.72 40.03
N ASN A 22 25.81 -3.98 39.34
CA ASN A 22 25.97 -4.36 37.94
C ASN A 22 24.96 -5.47 37.55
N LYS A 23 23.99 -5.19 36.68
CA LYS A 23 23.15 -6.22 36.05
C LYS A 23 23.58 -6.43 34.60
N GLN A 24 24.09 -7.63 34.37
CA GLN A 24 24.63 -8.17 33.13
C GLN A 24 23.75 -7.94 31.90
N VAL A 25 24.44 -7.63 30.80
CA VAL A 25 23.97 -7.71 29.41
C VAL A 25 23.35 -9.09 29.15
N PRO A 26 22.21 -9.21 28.42
CA PRO A 26 21.77 -10.52 27.97
C PRO A 26 22.74 -11.02 26.90
N SER A 27 23.46 -12.09 27.21
CA SER A 27 24.37 -12.77 26.30
C SER A 27 23.62 -13.31 25.07
N TRP A 28 23.95 -12.79 23.89
CA TRP A 28 23.62 -13.45 22.63
C TRP A 28 24.42 -14.75 22.55
N VAL A 29 23.74 -15.89 22.45
CA VAL A 29 24.41 -17.18 22.22
C VAL A 29 24.09 -17.61 20.80
N LEU A 30 25.06 -17.44 19.89
CA LEU A 30 25.02 -18.12 18.61
C LEU A 30 25.29 -19.61 18.86
N ARG A 31 24.39 -20.49 18.42
CA ARG A 31 24.71 -21.90 18.25
C ARG A 31 24.54 -22.26 16.79
N THR A 32 25.64 -22.66 16.17
CA THR A 32 25.66 -23.30 14.86
C THR A 32 25.21 -24.73 15.02
N ILE A 33 24.15 -25.14 14.33
CA ILE A 33 23.81 -26.56 14.14
C ILE A 33 24.26 -26.90 12.73
N SER A 34 25.37 -27.62 12.60
CA SER A 34 25.74 -28.26 11.34
C SER A 34 25.02 -29.59 11.24
N ASN A 35 24.27 -29.82 10.15
CA ASN A 35 24.14 -31.15 9.59
C ASN A 35 23.76 -31.09 8.10
N GLY A 36 24.62 -31.69 7.27
CA GLY A 36 24.28 -32.32 6.00
C GLY A 36 24.13 -31.42 4.77
N ASN A 37 25.18 -31.42 3.94
CA ASN A 37 25.31 -30.88 2.57
C ASN A 37 24.02 -30.64 1.77
N TYR A 38 23.43 -29.45 1.86
CA TYR A 38 22.83 -28.69 0.74
C TYR A 38 22.91 -27.20 1.09
N THR A 39 23.25 -26.36 0.13
CA THR A 39 23.65 -24.94 0.28
C THR A 39 22.49 -24.02 0.70
N GLY A 40 22.08 -24.09 1.97
CA GLY A 40 21.13 -23.17 2.60
C GLY A 40 21.36 -23.10 4.11
N GLY A 41 22.12 -22.10 4.57
CA GLY A 41 22.37 -21.91 6.00
C GLY A 41 21.12 -21.39 6.72
N CYS A 42 20.56 -22.21 7.62
CA CYS A 42 19.48 -21.80 8.51
C CYS A 42 20.06 -21.17 9.77
N TYR A 43 19.81 -19.88 10.01
CA TYR A 43 20.20 -19.21 11.26
C TYR A 43 18.98 -19.11 12.17
N THR A 44 19.13 -19.60 13.42
CA THR A 44 18.10 -19.54 14.44
C THR A 44 18.39 -18.39 15.41
N ILE A 45 17.52 -17.39 15.48
CA ILE A 45 17.59 -16.33 16.50
C ILE A 45 16.56 -16.65 17.59
N THR A 46 17.01 -17.12 18.75
CA THR A 46 16.16 -17.31 19.93
C THR A 46 16.28 -16.12 20.89
N LYS A 47 15.20 -15.37 21.09
CA LYS A 47 15.07 -14.43 22.21
C LYS A 47 14.48 -15.19 23.41
N ARG A 48 15.25 -15.39 24.48
CA ARG A 48 14.73 -15.98 25.73
C ARG A 48 13.85 -14.95 26.44
N ASN A 49 12.53 -15.12 26.35
CA ASN A 49 11.61 -14.70 27.38
C ASN A 49 10.73 -15.89 27.76
N LEU A 50 10.63 -16.15 29.06
CA LEU A 50 9.98 -17.33 29.61
C LEU A 50 8.49 -17.39 29.22
N ARG A 51 8.10 -18.52 28.60
CA ARG A 51 6.77 -19.15 28.47
C ARG A 51 6.14 -19.35 27.09
N SER A 52 6.81 -19.07 25.98
CA SER A 52 6.30 -19.54 24.68
C SER A 52 7.43 -19.80 23.67
N ARG A 53 7.49 -21.04 23.18
CA ARG A 53 8.33 -21.41 22.03
C ARG A 53 7.62 -20.92 20.77
N PHE A 54 8.24 -20.03 20.01
CA PHE A 54 7.80 -19.66 18.67
C PHE A 54 8.84 -20.14 17.66
N HIS A 55 8.36 -20.67 16.53
CA HIS A 55 9.17 -21.04 15.37
C HIS A 55 8.98 -19.96 14.30
N ILE A 56 10.08 -19.32 13.89
CA ILE A 56 10.12 -18.39 12.76
C ILE A 56 10.88 -19.10 11.65
N CYS A 57 10.23 -19.40 10.53
CA CYS A 57 10.90 -19.85 9.31
C CYS A 57 10.91 -18.68 8.32
N ALA A 58 12.05 -18.02 8.17
CA ALA A 58 12.30 -17.11 7.07
C ALA A 58 13.11 -17.88 6.02
N VAL A 59 12.58 -18.01 4.80
CA VAL A 59 13.35 -18.46 3.63
C VAL A 59 13.72 -17.19 2.87
N THR A 60 14.97 -16.75 3.00
CA THR A 60 15.49 -15.64 2.19
C THR A 60 15.68 -16.15 0.76
N GLY A 61 14.84 -15.68 -0.16
CA GLY A 61 15.13 -15.73 -1.59
C GLY A 61 16.24 -14.72 -1.91
N ASP A 62 17.33 -15.25 -2.46
CA ASP A 62 18.53 -14.60 -3.02
C ASP A 62 19.22 -13.47 -2.22
N GLN A 63 20.54 -13.58 -2.03
CA GLN A 63 21.35 -12.72 -1.13
C GLN A 63 21.59 -11.28 -1.64
N GLY A 64 20.73 -10.76 -2.52
CA GLY A 64 20.90 -9.44 -3.14
C GLY A 64 19.98 -8.32 -2.64
N THR A 65 18.94 -8.63 -1.86
CA THR A 65 17.95 -7.62 -1.44
C THR A 65 18.41 -6.90 -0.17
N SER A 66 18.58 -5.58 -0.27
CA SER A 66 18.90 -4.73 0.88
C SER A 66 17.90 -4.97 2.01
N ASN A 67 18.40 -5.19 3.23
CA ASN A 67 17.61 -5.37 4.44
C ASN A 67 16.72 -4.15 4.70
N VAL A 68 15.53 -4.12 4.12
CA VAL A 68 14.48 -3.19 4.52
C VAL A 68 13.94 -3.75 5.84
N SER A 69 14.32 -3.12 6.95
CA SER A 69 13.73 -3.37 8.27
C SER A 69 12.21 -3.35 8.15
N GLY A 70 11.54 -4.36 8.71
CA GLY A 70 10.07 -4.48 8.72
C GLY A 70 9.40 -3.15 9.02
N ALA A 71 8.53 -2.65 8.13
CA ALA A 71 7.74 -1.47 8.48
C ALA A 71 6.66 -1.88 9.50
N GLU A 72 6.43 -1.03 10.50
CA GLU A 72 5.33 -1.23 11.43
C GLU A 72 4.01 -0.81 10.77
N PHE A 73 2.89 -1.35 11.27
CA PHE A 73 1.57 -0.93 10.80
C PHE A 73 1.37 0.56 11.06
N PRO A 74 0.92 1.37 10.07
CA PRO A 74 0.83 2.81 10.23
C PRO A 74 -0.19 3.20 11.30
N SER A 75 0.18 4.21 12.10
CA SER A 75 -0.70 4.79 13.13
C SER A 75 -1.76 5.72 12.55
N ASP A 76 -1.46 6.38 11.43
CA ASP A 76 -2.38 7.28 10.72
C ASP A 76 -2.13 7.29 9.20
N TYR A 77 -2.94 8.06 8.46
CA TYR A 77 -2.78 8.19 7.01
C TYR A 77 -1.51 8.93 6.58
N MET A 78 -0.94 9.79 7.44
CA MET A 78 0.29 10.49 7.11
C MET A 78 1.47 9.52 7.06
N GLU A 79 1.59 8.67 8.08
CA GLU A 79 2.56 7.60 8.13
C GLU A 79 2.35 6.61 7.00
N LEU A 80 1.11 6.19 6.75
CA LEU A 80 0.75 5.32 5.63
C LEU A 80 1.25 5.88 4.29
N LEU A 81 1.03 7.17 4.02
CA LEU A 81 1.44 7.80 2.75
C LEU A 81 2.96 7.89 2.62
N VAL A 82 3.69 8.08 3.72
CA VAL A 82 5.15 8.01 3.73
C VAL A 82 5.62 6.60 3.41
N GLN A 83 5.04 5.59 4.06
CA GLN A 83 5.38 4.20 3.80
C GLN A 83 5.06 3.79 2.35
N ALA A 84 3.88 4.14 1.84
CA ALA A 84 3.50 3.86 0.44
C ALA A 84 4.48 4.52 -0.55
N LYS A 85 4.91 5.76 -0.28
CA LYS A 85 5.93 6.46 -1.08
C LYS A 85 7.25 5.67 -1.10
N GLU A 86 7.77 5.31 0.08
CA GLU A 86 9.03 4.58 0.20
C GLU A 86 8.98 3.22 -0.51
N ALA A 87 7.86 2.50 -0.39
CA ALA A 87 7.64 1.23 -1.08
C ALA A 87 7.65 1.38 -2.61
N VAL A 88 6.99 2.41 -3.14
CA VAL A 88 7.00 2.73 -4.57
C VAL A 88 8.39 3.12 -5.06
N GLU A 89 9.10 3.98 -4.33
CA GLU A 89 10.45 4.40 -4.68
C GLU A 89 11.41 3.20 -4.69
N SER A 90 11.30 2.31 -3.70
CA SER A 90 12.09 1.07 -3.65
C SER A 90 11.79 0.18 -4.86
N ALA A 91 10.51 -0.06 -5.17
CA ALA A 91 10.14 -0.90 -6.29
C ALA A 91 10.61 -0.33 -7.64
N PHE A 92 10.56 0.99 -7.80
CA PHE A 92 11.08 1.66 -9.00
C PHE A 92 12.61 1.62 -9.09
N LYS A 93 13.33 1.67 -7.97
CA LYS A 93 14.80 1.45 -7.95
C LYS A 93 15.15 0.02 -8.39
N ASP A 94 14.30 -0.94 -8.03
CA ASP A 94 14.45 -2.36 -8.41
C ASP A 94 13.92 -2.67 -9.82
N GLY A 95 13.65 -1.65 -10.63
CA GLY A 95 13.27 -1.77 -12.04
C GLY A 95 11.82 -2.22 -12.29
N LYS A 96 10.98 -2.28 -11.25
CA LYS A 96 9.54 -2.53 -11.43
C LYS A 96 8.91 -1.32 -12.13
N LYS A 97 7.94 -1.56 -13.01
CA LYS A 97 7.24 -0.50 -13.78
C LYS A 97 5.74 -0.47 -13.55
N LEU A 98 5.17 -1.55 -13.00
CA LEU A 98 3.73 -1.75 -12.84
C LEU A 98 3.44 -2.09 -11.38
N LEU A 99 2.88 -1.14 -10.64
CA LEU A 99 2.68 -1.24 -9.19
C LEU A 99 1.22 -1.13 -8.80
N GLU A 100 0.88 -1.75 -7.67
CA GLU A 100 -0.41 -1.65 -7.00
C GLU A 100 -0.22 -1.12 -5.58
N ILE A 101 -1.05 -0.14 -5.21
CA ILE A 101 -1.25 0.32 -3.84
C ILE A 101 -2.72 0.13 -3.49
N GLU A 102 -3.00 -0.49 -2.34
CA GLU A 102 -4.36 -0.73 -1.85
C GLU A 102 -4.41 -0.48 -0.34
N PHE A 103 -5.37 0.31 0.13
CA PHE A 103 -5.64 0.48 1.55
C PHE A 103 -7.05 1.05 1.79
N PRO A 104 -7.62 0.86 3.00
CA PRO A 104 -8.95 1.39 3.31
C PRO A 104 -8.96 2.93 3.29
N THR A 105 -10.02 3.51 2.73
CA THR A 105 -10.21 4.97 2.62
C THR A 105 -11.18 5.54 3.65
N ALA A 106 -12.04 4.71 4.24
CA ALA A 106 -13.01 5.08 5.28
C ALA A 106 -12.43 5.03 6.72
N GLY A 107 -11.11 4.93 6.86
CA GLY A 107 -10.38 4.81 8.12
C GLY A 107 -9.44 3.59 8.14
N LEU A 108 -8.28 3.68 8.79
CA LEU A 108 -7.31 2.57 8.84
C LEU A 108 -7.85 1.26 9.45
N GLN A 109 -8.93 1.34 10.22
CA GLN A 109 -9.60 0.20 10.85
C GLN A 109 -10.89 -0.21 10.12
N SER A 110 -11.29 0.50 9.06
CA SER A 110 -12.51 0.17 8.32
C SER A 110 -12.30 -1.10 7.50
N VAL A 111 -13.34 -1.91 7.38
CA VAL A 111 -13.33 -3.06 6.46
C VAL A 111 -14.05 -2.71 5.16
N PRO A 112 -13.87 -3.50 4.08
CA PRO A 112 -14.64 -3.32 2.86
C PRO A 112 -16.15 -3.26 3.13
N GLY A 113 -16.80 -2.22 2.62
CA GLY A 113 -18.24 -1.97 2.79
C GLY A 113 -18.63 -1.18 4.05
N ASP A 114 -17.66 -0.76 4.89
CA ASP A 114 -17.94 0.23 5.96
C ASP A 114 -18.11 1.64 5.41
N GLY A 115 -17.54 1.93 4.24
CA GLY A 115 -17.75 3.18 3.51
C GLY A 115 -18.91 3.08 2.52
N GLU A 116 -19.53 4.22 2.22
CA GLU A 116 -20.38 4.35 1.04
C GLU A 116 -19.47 4.61 -0.18
N GLY A 117 -19.74 3.96 -1.32
CA GLY A 117 -18.83 4.02 -2.48
C GLY A 117 -18.44 5.44 -2.93
N GLY A 118 -19.35 6.43 -2.82
CA GLY A 118 -19.05 7.84 -3.12
C GLY A 118 -18.07 8.51 -2.14
N ILE A 119 -18.12 8.11 -0.86
CA ILE A 119 -17.20 8.58 0.19
C ILE A 119 -15.83 7.95 -0.03
N GLU A 120 -15.77 6.68 -0.42
CA GLU A 120 -14.52 5.96 -0.68
C GLU A 120 -13.77 6.55 -1.88
N MET A 121 -14.48 6.88 -2.97
CA MET A 121 -13.91 7.53 -4.16
C MET A 121 -13.35 8.92 -3.83
N THR A 122 -14.12 9.75 -3.11
CA THR A 122 -13.68 11.09 -2.68
C THR A 122 -12.48 11.00 -1.73
N GLY A 123 -12.50 10.06 -0.78
CA GLY A 123 -11.38 9.80 0.12
C GLY A 123 -10.13 9.33 -0.61
N SER A 124 -10.29 8.41 -1.57
CA SER A 124 -9.20 7.92 -2.42
C SER A 124 -8.58 9.07 -3.23
N MET A 125 -9.40 9.94 -3.82
CA MET A 125 -8.94 11.12 -4.55
C MET A 125 -8.08 12.05 -3.69
N LEU A 126 -8.51 12.34 -2.46
CA LEU A 126 -7.73 13.17 -1.52
C LEU A 126 -6.41 12.50 -1.13
N LEU A 127 -6.42 11.19 -0.90
CA LEU A 127 -5.22 10.43 -0.53
C LEU A 127 -4.25 10.32 -1.71
N ILE A 128 -4.73 10.16 -2.94
CA ILE A 128 -3.91 10.22 -4.15
C ILE A 128 -3.26 11.60 -4.30
N ARG A 129 -4.00 12.69 -4.04
CA ARG A 129 -3.42 14.04 -4.07
C ARG A 129 -2.27 14.17 -3.08
N GLN A 130 -2.50 13.78 -1.82
CA GLN A 130 -1.52 13.85 -0.75
C GLN A 130 -0.31 12.93 -1.00
N PHE A 131 -0.54 11.74 -1.57
CA PHE A 131 0.52 10.85 -2.04
C PHE A 131 1.37 11.56 -3.09
N CYS A 132 0.74 12.12 -4.13
CA CYS A 132 1.44 12.81 -5.20
C CYS A 132 2.28 14.00 -4.71
N ASP A 133 1.79 14.77 -3.73
CA ASP A 133 2.54 15.89 -3.14
C ASP A 133 3.86 15.46 -2.48
N ARG A 134 3.93 14.21 -2.01
CA ARG A 134 5.13 13.67 -1.35
C ARG A 134 6.03 12.91 -2.31
N PHE A 135 5.42 12.27 -3.30
CA PHE A 135 6.07 11.32 -4.18
C PHE A 135 6.53 11.93 -5.51
N VAL A 136 5.77 12.87 -6.07
CA VAL A 136 6.07 13.47 -7.38
C VAL A 136 6.89 14.75 -7.17
N PRO A 137 8.17 14.79 -7.59
CA PRO A 137 8.94 16.02 -7.56
C PRO A 137 8.28 17.12 -8.40
N ALA A 138 8.42 18.38 -8.00
CA ALA A 138 7.76 19.51 -8.67
C ALA A 138 8.10 19.58 -10.18
N GLU A 139 9.34 19.28 -10.55
CA GLU A 139 9.83 19.24 -11.93
C GLU A 139 9.23 18.11 -12.78
N LYS A 140 8.65 17.09 -12.13
CA LYS A 140 7.97 15.96 -12.79
C LYS A 140 6.45 16.05 -12.76
N ALA A 141 5.88 17.06 -12.10
CA ALA A 141 4.43 17.20 -11.97
C ALA A 141 3.74 17.28 -13.34
N THR A 142 4.28 18.07 -14.28
CA THR A 142 3.70 18.19 -15.63
C THR A 142 3.92 16.98 -16.52
N ARG A 143 4.79 16.04 -16.10
CA ARG A 143 5.10 14.76 -16.77
C ARG A 143 4.43 13.58 -16.09
N THR A 144 3.60 13.83 -15.07
CA THR A 144 2.82 12.83 -14.36
C THR A 144 1.35 13.03 -14.70
N ARG A 145 0.71 11.95 -15.19
CA ARG A 145 -0.69 11.96 -15.58
C ARG A 145 -1.50 11.02 -14.70
N ILE A 146 -2.58 11.54 -14.14
CA ILE A 146 -3.54 10.82 -13.34
C ILE A 146 -4.76 10.52 -14.19
N PHE A 147 -5.12 9.25 -14.29
CA PHE A 147 -6.34 8.80 -14.93
C PHE A 147 -7.39 8.48 -13.88
N PHE A 148 -8.49 9.23 -13.92
CA PHE A 148 -9.71 8.91 -13.17
C PHE A 148 -10.59 7.94 -13.96
N PRO A 149 -11.55 7.26 -13.33
CA PRO A 149 -12.51 6.43 -14.04
C PRO A 149 -13.21 7.19 -15.18
N GLU A 150 -13.84 8.34 -14.87
CA GLU A 150 -14.66 9.08 -15.84
C GLU A 150 -14.37 10.59 -15.93
N ALA A 151 -14.85 11.21 -17.02
CA ALA A 151 -14.67 12.64 -17.29
C ALA A 151 -15.27 13.55 -16.20
N ASN A 152 -16.41 13.16 -15.61
CA ASN A 152 -17.05 13.92 -14.55
C ASN A 152 -16.18 13.98 -13.28
N GLU A 153 -15.47 12.90 -12.97
CA GLU A 153 -14.54 12.87 -11.84
C GLU A 153 -13.31 13.73 -12.10
N VAL A 154 -12.82 13.82 -13.34
CA VAL A 154 -11.76 14.78 -13.70
C VAL A 154 -12.23 16.21 -13.45
N ALA A 155 -13.45 16.55 -13.87
CA ALA A 155 -14.02 17.88 -13.65
C ALA A 155 -14.13 18.20 -12.15
N PHE A 156 -14.65 17.26 -11.36
CA PHE A 156 -14.76 17.38 -9.91
C PHE A 156 -13.37 17.51 -9.24
N ALA A 157 -12.41 16.67 -9.62
CA ALA A 157 -11.05 16.68 -9.09
C ALA A 157 -10.36 18.04 -9.31
N ARG A 158 -10.50 18.62 -10.51
CA ARG A 158 -9.94 19.94 -10.85
C ARG A 158 -10.53 21.08 -10.02
N GLN A 159 -11.78 20.96 -9.60
CA GLN A 159 -12.49 21.95 -8.79
C GLN A 159 -12.35 21.71 -7.28
N SER A 160 -11.67 20.62 -6.88
CA SER A 160 -11.56 20.21 -5.48
C SER A 160 -10.12 19.84 -5.14
N ALA A 161 -9.83 18.55 -4.95
CA ALA A 161 -8.54 18.06 -4.44
C ALA A 161 -7.33 18.47 -5.29
N PHE A 162 -7.52 18.69 -6.59
CA PHE A 162 -6.46 19.04 -7.54
C PHE A 162 -6.52 20.50 -8.03
N GLU A 163 -7.27 21.36 -7.36
CA GLU A 163 -7.27 22.79 -7.68
C GLU A 163 -5.85 23.37 -7.59
N GLY A 164 -5.45 24.16 -8.59
CA GLY A 164 -4.11 24.77 -8.67
C GLY A 164 -2.94 23.79 -8.90
N CYS A 165 -3.21 22.50 -9.10
CA CYS A 165 -2.17 21.49 -9.27
C CYS A 165 -1.62 21.44 -10.72
N SER A 166 -0.31 21.21 -10.85
CA SER A 166 0.36 21.07 -12.16
C SER A 166 0.28 19.66 -12.75
N LEU A 167 -0.19 18.67 -11.97
CA LEU A 167 -0.41 17.30 -12.41
C LEU A 167 -1.41 17.27 -13.58
N LYS A 168 -1.17 16.41 -14.57
CA LYS A 168 -2.10 16.24 -15.69
C LYS A 168 -3.22 15.30 -15.26
N LEU A 169 -4.48 15.70 -15.44
CA LEU A 169 -5.63 14.86 -15.12
C LEU A 169 -6.36 14.49 -16.41
N ASP A 170 -6.65 13.21 -16.56
CA ASP A 170 -7.38 12.60 -17.68
C ASP A 170 -8.26 11.46 -17.14
N TYR A 171 -8.96 10.73 -18.01
CA TYR A 171 -9.88 9.68 -17.61
C TYR A 171 -9.83 8.43 -18.50
N LEU A 172 -10.25 7.28 -17.96
CA LEU A 172 -10.23 5.97 -18.62
C LEU A 172 -11.41 5.79 -19.58
N THR A 173 -12.64 6.03 -19.12
CA THR A 173 -13.87 5.76 -19.88
C THR A 173 -14.69 7.03 -20.10
N LYS A 174 -15.32 7.16 -21.27
CA LYS A 174 -16.30 8.23 -21.47
C LYS A 174 -17.60 7.82 -20.76
N PRO A 175 -18.30 8.77 -20.11
CA PRO A 175 -19.66 8.52 -19.65
C PRO A 175 -20.57 8.52 -20.87
N SER A 176 -20.88 7.33 -21.38
CA SER A 176 -21.83 7.19 -22.48
C SER A 176 -22.66 5.95 -22.27
N LEU A 177 -23.80 6.11 -21.59
CA LEU A 177 -24.94 5.18 -21.58
C LEU A 177 -25.44 4.79 -22.99
N PHE A 178 -24.91 5.41 -24.05
CA PHE A 178 -25.16 5.09 -25.47
C PHE A 178 -23.96 4.40 -26.19
N GLU A 179 -22.75 4.35 -25.61
CA GLU A 179 -21.58 3.71 -26.24
C GLU A 179 -21.64 2.17 -26.17
N ASP A 180 -22.41 1.61 -25.23
CA ASP A 180 -22.71 0.17 -25.18
C ASP A 180 -23.54 -0.33 -26.40
N PHE A 181 -24.05 0.58 -27.24
CA PHE A 181 -24.80 0.27 -28.47
C PHE A 181 -24.02 0.45 -29.80
N GLY A 182 -22.68 0.54 -29.75
CA GLY A 182 -21.86 0.24 -30.94
C GLY A 182 -21.78 1.31 -32.02
N PHE A 183 -22.11 2.57 -31.73
CA PHE A 183 -21.86 3.69 -32.64
C PHE A 183 -20.97 4.77 -32.00
N THR A 184 -19.74 4.87 -32.51
CA THR A 184 -18.73 5.94 -32.44
C THR A 184 -17.37 5.58 -31.80
N THR A 185 -16.36 6.34 -32.23
CA THR A 185 -14.92 6.07 -32.21
C THR A 185 -14.36 5.84 -30.80
N LYS A 186 -13.95 4.60 -30.53
CA LYS A 186 -13.13 4.23 -29.37
C LYS A 186 -11.83 5.04 -29.41
N VAL A 187 -11.72 6.07 -28.56
CA VAL A 187 -10.47 6.82 -28.38
C VAL A 187 -9.47 5.89 -27.70
N LYS A 188 -8.33 5.62 -28.34
CA LYS A 188 -7.31 4.72 -27.79
C LYS A 188 -6.57 5.40 -26.64
N MET A 189 -6.05 4.62 -25.70
CA MET A 189 -5.21 5.18 -24.63
C MET A 189 -3.92 5.82 -25.17
N ALA A 190 -3.36 5.27 -26.25
CA ALA A 190 -2.26 5.90 -27.00
C ALA A 190 -2.55 7.35 -27.41
N ASP A 191 -3.80 7.72 -27.71
CA ASP A 191 -4.15 9.08 -28.16
C ASP A 191 -4.24 10.08 -26.99
N ARG A 192 -4.35 9.58 -25.76
CA ARG A 192 -4.47 10.41 -24.55
C ARG A 192 -3.14 10.63 -23.83
N VAL A 193 -2.21 9.70 -23.99
CA VAL A 193 -0.86 9.83 -23.45
C VAL A 193 -0.01 10.72 -24.36
N ARG A 194 0.90 11.48 -23.76
CA ARG A 194 1.83 12.32 -24.49
C ARG A 194 3.25 11.78 -24.44
N PRO A 195 4.10 12.06 -25.44
CA PRO A 195 5.50 11.65 -25.45
C PRO A 195 6.25 12.01 -24.16
N GLU A 196 5.99 13.20 -23.61
CA GLU A 196 6.61 13.75 -22.41
C GLU A 196 6.12 13.13 -21.08
N ASP A 197 5.04 12.33 -21.10
CA ASP A 197 4.59 11.66 -19.89
C ASP A 197 5.64 10.62 -19.46
N GLU A 198 6.06 10.68 -18.19
CA GLU A 198 7.01 9.75 -17.58
C GLU A 198 6.31 8.75 -16.64
N MET A 199 5.17 9.15 -16.09
CA MET A 199 4.46 8.35 -15.09
C MET A 199 2.96 8.49 -15.19
N PHE A 200 2.29 7.35 -15.04
CA PHE A 200 0.85 7.22 -15.00
C PHE A 200 0.41 6.75 -13.62
N LEU A 201 -0.61 7.39 -13.07
CA LEU A 201 -1.31 6.91 -11.88
C LEU A 201 -2.78 6.71 -12.25
N VAL A 202 -3.31 5.53 -12.00
CA VAL A 202 -4.72 5.23 -12.23
C VAL A 202 -5.43 5.23 -10.89
N ALA A 203 -6.38 6.15 -10.76
CA ALA A 203 -7.19 6.33 -9.58
C ALA A 203 -8.35 5.33 -9.60
N TYR A 204 -8.34 4.42 -8.62
CA TYR A 204 -9.46 3.58 -8.22
C TYR A 204 -10.34 2.97 -9.34
N PRO A 205 -9.76 2.19 -10.27
CA PRO A 205 -10.48 1.64 -11.43
C PRO A 205 -11.35 0.41 -11.08
N TYR A 206 -12.25 0.53 -10.10
CA TYR A 206 -13.01 -0.59 -9.55
C TYR A 206 -14.52 -0.56 -9.83
N PHE A 207 -15.10 0.58 -10.24
CA PHE A 207 -16.56 0.69 -10.36
C PHE A 207 -17.08 -0.03 -11.61
N ASN A 208 -16.36 0.11 -12.73
CA ASN A 208 -16.69 -0.55 -13.99
C ASN A 208 -15.59 -1.52 -14.42
N VAL A 209 -15.98 -2.75 -14.74
CA VAL A 209 -15.07 -3.80 -15.25
C VAL A 209 -14.30 -3.37 -16.49
N ASN A 210 -14.86 -2.45 -17.29
CA ASN A 210 -14.20 -1.91 -18.47
C ASN A 210 -13.01 -1.01 -18.13
N GLU A 211 -13.00 -0.35 -16.97
CA GLU A 211 -11.88 0.50 -16.52
C GLU A 211 -10.59 -0.32 -16.48
N MET A 212 -10.62 -1.50 -15.86
CA MET A 212 -9.45 -2.37 -15.79
C MET A 212 -8.97 -2.88 -17.15
N LEU A 213 -9.87 -3.05 -18.12
CA LEU A 213 -9.48 -3.39 -19.49
C LEU A 213 -8.73 -2.23 -20.16
N VAL A 214 -9.17 -0.99 -19.92
CA VAL A 214 -8.49 0.22 -20.40
C VAL A 214 -7.14 0.40 -19.70
N VAL A 215 -7.01 0.04 -18.42
CA VAL A 215 -5.72 0.03 -17.70
C VAL A 215 -4.74 -0.97 -18.32
N GLU A 216 -5.20 -2.16 -18.72
CA GLU A 216 -4.37 -3.12 -19.44
C GLU A 216 -3.94 -2.56 -20.82
N GLU A 217 -4.84 -1.90 -21.54
CA GLU A 217 -4.55 -1.21 -22.81
C GLU A 217 -3.47 -0.13 -22.61
N LEU A 218 -3.64 0.76 -21.62
CA LEU A 218 -2.66 1.78 -21.25
C LEU A 218 -1.29 1.18 -20.94
N TYR A 219 -1.24 0.09 -20.17
CA TYR A 219 0.01 -0.59 -19.86
C TYR A 219 0.70 -1.12 -21.14
N LYS A 220 -0.05 -1.83 -21.98
CA LYS A 220 0.48 -2.42 -23.22
C LYS A 220 0.99 -1.36 -24.20
N GLU A 221 0.27 -0.25 -24.35
CA GLU A 221 0.56 0.75 -25.37
C GLU A 221 1.56 1.82 -24.91
N ALA A 222 1.51 2.21 -23.63
CA ALA A 222 2.30 3.34 -23.14
C ALA A 222 3.50 2.95 -22.25
N VAL A 223 3.47 1.77 -21.63
CA VAL A 223 4.46 1.38 -20.61
C VAL A 223 5.39 0.27 -21.12
N VAL A 224 4.85 -0.74 -21.80
CA VAL A 224 5.67 -1.83 -22.34
C VAL A 224 6.65 -1.28 -23.38
N GLY A 225 7.93 -1.63 -23.24
CA GLY A 225 8.99 -1.18 -24.15
C GLY A 225 9.46 0.27 -23.92
N THR A 226 8.96 0.96 -22.88
CA THR A 226 9.39 2.31 -22.51
C THR A 226 9.88 2.34 -21.06
N ASP A 227 10.46 3.46 -20.61
CA ASP A 227 10.82 3.69 -19.20
C ASP A 227 9.72 4.33 -18.35
N ARG A 228 8.51 4.44 -18.93
CA ARG A 228 7.35 4.95 -18.20
C ARG A 228 6.92 3.98 -17.11
N LYS A 229 6.25 4.53 -16.11
CA LYS A 229 5.79 3.80 -14.93
C LYS A 229 4.28 3.92 -14.78
N LEU A 230 3.65 2.90 -14.23
CA LEU A 230 2.21 2.83 -13.98
C LEU A 230 1.94 2.37 -12.55
N ILE A 231 1.18 3.17 -11.81
CA ILE A 231 0.71 2.86 -10.46
C ILE A 231 -0.82 2.76 -10.51
N ILE A 232 -1.37 1.66 -10.00
CA ILE A 232 -2.81 1.52 -9.75
C ILE A 232 -3.06 1.76 -8.26
N PHE A 233 -4.00 2.65 -7.95
CA PHE A 233 -4.26 3.09 -6.58
C PHE A 233 -5.69 2.74 -6.18
N ASN A 234 -5.87 1.95 -5.12
CA ASN A 234 -7.16 1.50 -4.58
C ASN A 234 -8.08 0.90 -5.65
N GLY A 235 -7.61 -0.12 -6.37
CA GLY A 235 -8.32 -0.70 -7.51
C GLY A 235 -9.23 -1.88 -7.17
N GLU A 236 -9.35 -2.27 -5.89
CA GLU A 236 -10.10 -3.45 -5.44
C GLU A 236 -9.79 -4.73 -6.24
N LEU A 237 -8.53 -4.90 -6.66
CA LEU A 237 -8.15 -5.96 -7.61
C LEU A 237 -8.40 -7.37 -7.07
N ASP A 238 -8.51 -7.52 -5.75
CA ASP A 238 -8.84 -8.78 -5.10
C ASP A 238 -10.24 -9.29 -5.45
N ARG A 239 -11.19 -8.42 -5.83
CA ARG A 239 -12.47 -8.87 -6.37
C ARG A 239 -12.27 -9.63 -7.68
N ILE A 240 -11.37 -9.16 -8.53
CA ILE A 240 -11.05 -9.83 -9.79
C ILE A 240 -10.22 -11.10 -9.53
N ARG A 241 -9.23 -11.05 -8.63
CA ARG A 241 -8.36 -12.20 -8.28
C ARG A 241 -9.14 -13.33 -7.61
N SER A 242 -10.10 -13.01 -6.75
CA SER A 242 -10.91 -14.00 -6.02
C SER A 242 -11.98 -14.69 -6.88
N GLY A 243 -12.18 -14.26 -8.12
CA GLY A 243 -13.20 -14.81 -8.99
C GLY A 243 -14.61 -14.30 -8.67
N TYR A 244 -14.74 -13.13 -8.03
CA TYR A 244 -16.02 -12.47 -7.78
C TYR A 244 -16.86 -12.33 -9.07
N TYR A 245 -16.19 -12.07 -10.20
CA TYR A 245 -16.80 -12.02 -11.52
C TYR A 245 -16.73 -13.39 -12.20
N PRO A 246 -17.88 -14.08 -12.40
CA PRO A 246 -17.87 -15.41 -13.01
C PRO A 246 -17.31 -15.37 -14.44
N PRO A 247 -16.33 -16.23 -14.80
CA PRO A 247 -15.68 -16.19 -16.11
C PRO A 247 -16.62 -16.34 -17.31
N PHE A 248 -17.74 -17.04 -17.14
CA PHE A 248 -18.74 -17.22 -18.21
C PHE A 248 -19.38 -15.89 -18.63
N PHE A 249 -19.63 -14.98 -17.69
CA PHE A 249 -20.21 -13.66 -17.97
C PHE A 249 -19.14 -12.60 -18.25
N TYR A 250 -17.94 -12.76 -17.68
CA TYR A 250 -16.85 -11.78 -17.78
C TYR A 250 -15.55 -12.41 -18.32
N PRO A 251 -15.53 -12.95 -19.56
CA PRO A 251 -14.38 -13.67 -20.10
C PRO A 251 -13.14 -12.79 -20.23
N LYS A 252 -13.31 -11.49 -20.54
CA LYS A 252 -12.20 -10.52 -20.62
C LYS A 252 -11.54 -10.30 -19.26
N LEU A 253 -12.32 -10.23 -18.18
CA LEU A 253 -11.76 -10.13 -16.83
C LEU A 253 -11.05 -11.41 -16.40
N ALA A 254 -11.62 -12.57 -16.74
CA ALA A 254 -10.97 -13.86 -16.47
C ALA A 254 -9.62 -13.97 -17.20
N GLN A 255 -9.52 -13.42 -18.42
CA GLN A 255 -8.25 -13.31 -19.12
C GLN A 255 -7.30 -12.34 -18.42
N LEU A 256 -7.78 -11.13 -18.09
CA LEU A 256 -7.00 -10.09 -17.40
C LEU A 256 -6.40 -10.60 -16.08
N SER A 257 -7.16 -11.39 -15.30
CA SER A 257 -6.70 -12.04 -14.06
C SER A 257 -5.53 -13.01 -14.29
N LYS A 258 -5.44 -13.61 -15.48
CA LYS A 258 -4.35 -14.55 -15.84
C LYS A 258 -3.17 -13.89 -16.52
N THR A 259 -3.36 -12.76 -17.21
CA THR A 259 -2.34 -12.17 -18.11
C THR A 259 -1.77 -10.84 -17.64
N PHE A 260 -2.57 -10.02 -16.97
CA PHE A 260 -2.19 -8.66 -16.58
C PHE A 260 -2.00 -8.54 -15.08
N LEU A 261 -2.95 -9.02 -14.27
CA LEU A 261 -2.85 -8.91 -12.81
C LEU A 261 -1.59 -9.57 -12.21
N PRO A 262 -1.11 -10.72 -12.71
CA PRO A 262 0.11 -11.33 -12.20
C PRO A 262 1.39 -10.51 -12.48
N LYS A 263 1.31 -9.46 -13.32
CA LYS A 263 2.43 -8.56 -13.61
C LYS A 263 2.50 -7.37 -12.65
N LEU A 264 1.45 -7.11 -11.88
CA LEU A 264 1.42 -6.06 -10.86
C LEU A 264 2.27 -6.47 -9.66
N GLU A 265 3.13 -5.57 -9.22
CA GLU A 265 3.78 -5.69 -7.92
C GLU A 265 2.94 -4.93 -6.88
N THR A 266 2.31 -5.66 -5.96
CA THR A 266 1.62 -5.05 -4.82
C THR A 266 2.67 -4.55 -3.82
N VAL A 267 2.97 -3.25 -3.87
CA VAL A 267 4.04 -2.65 -3.07
C VAL A 267 3.55 -2.13 -1.73
N TYR A 268 2.26 -1.84 -1.61
CA TYR A 268 1.69 -1.40 -0.35
C TYR A 268 0.24 -1.87 -0.26
N TYR A 269 -0.09 -2.59 0.81
CA TYR A 269 -1.39 -3.23 0.94
C TYR A 269 -1.86 -3.23 2.39
N ILE A 270 -3.08 -2.74 2.63
CA ILE A 270 -3.78 -2.90 3.90
C ILE A 270 -5.19 -3.42 3.59
N HIS A 271 -5.53 -4.57 4.17
CA HIS A 271 -6.87 -5.13 4.05
C HIS A 271 -7.36 -5.64 5.39
N ASN A 272 -8.39 -4.99 5.90
CA ASN A 272 -9.06 -5.37 7.14
C ASN A 272 -10.22 -6.32 6.84
N PHE A 273 -10.41 -7.33 7.66
CA PHE A 273 -11.51 -8.28 7.51
C PHE A 273 -12.19 -8.58 8.85
N LYS A 274 -13.51 -8.71 8.80
CA LYS A 274 -14.37 -9.06 9.95
C LYS A 274 -14.48 -10.58 10.12
N GLY A 275 -14.96 -11.00 11.29
CA GLY A 275 -15.26 -12.40 11.62
C GLY A 275 -14.88 -12.75 13.06
N LEU A 276 -15.13 -14.00 13.47
CA LEU A 276 -14.76 -14.53 14.80
C LEU A 276 -13.28 -14.31 15.16
N LYS A 277 -12.42 -14.14 14.14
CA LYS A 277 -10.98 -13.85 14.25
C LYS A 277 -10.58 -12.76 13.25
N GLY A 278 -11.30 -11.64 13.25
CA GLY A 278 -10.96 -10.49 12.41
C GLY A 278 -9.51 -10.03 12.56
N GLY A 279 -9.02 -9.30 11.57
CA GLY A 279 -7.64 -8.85 11.53
C GLY A 279 -7.33 -8.01 10.30
N THR A 280 -6.05 -7.76 10.10
CA THR A 280 -5.51 -6.92 9.04
C THR A 280 -4.37 -7.64 8.34
N LEU A 281 -4.46 -7.75 7.02
CA LEU A 281 -3.33 -8.08 6.17
C LEU A 281 -2.61 -6.78 5.83
N PHE A 282 -1.30 -6.76 6.07
CA PHE A 282 -0.44 -5.63 5.77
C PHE A 282 0.76 -6.08 4.94
N ARG A 283 1.08 -5.33 3.89
CA ARG A 283 2.30 -5.49 3.10
C ARG A 283 2.96 -4.14 2.89
N PHE A 284 4.28 -4.12 3.05
CA PHE A 284 5.14 -2.99 2.74
C PHE A 284 6.30 -3.45 1.85
N ALA A 285 6.43 -2.83 0.69
CA ALA A 285 7.43 -3.14 -0.33
C ALA A 285 7.46 -4.65 -0.70
N PHE A 286 8.67 -5.19 -0.86
CA PHE A 286 8.92 -6.61 -1.15
C PHE A 286 8.83 -7.51 0.10
N GLN A 287 8.35 -6.98 1.23
CA GLN A 287 8.16 -7.80 2.42
C GLN A 287 6.99 -8.76 2.22
N MET A 288 7.09 -9.89 2.92
CA MET A 288 6.03 -10.88 3.00
C MET A 288 4.82 -10.29 3.72
N PHE A 289 3.62 -10.77 3.39
CA PHE A 289 2.40 -10.33 4.04
C PHE A 289 2.45 -10.59 5.56
N SER A 290 2.19 -9.54 6.32
CA SER A 290 2.04 -9.55 7.76
C SER A 290 0.57 -9.61 8.13
N LEU A 291 0.18 -10.64 8.87
CA LEU A 291 -1.17 -10.74 9.44
C LEU A 291 -1.15 -10.23 10.88
N TYR A 292 -1.92 -9.18 11.13
CA TYR A 292 -2.22 -8.64 12.45
C TYR A 292 -3.59 -9.15 12.91
N ARG A 293 -3.67 -9.75 14.09
CA ARG A 293 -4.93 -10.17 14.71
C ARG A 293 -5.12 -9.50 16.05
N ALA A 294 -6.32 -8.98 16.28
CA ALA A 294 -6.75 -8.62 17.62
C ALA A 294 -6.96 -9.91 18.42
N ARG A 295 -6.00 -10.25 19.29
CA ARG A 295 -6.31 -11.00 20.51
C ARG A 295 -6.43 -9.96 21.62
N SER A 296 -7.44 -10.16 22.47
CA SER A 296 -7.68 -9.51 23.77
C SER A 296 -6.45 -8.78 24.35
N PRO A 297 -6.58 -7.61 25.00
CA PRO A 297 -5.73 -6.39 24.93
C PRO A 297 -4.23 -6.50 25.33
N ILE A 298 -3.64 -7.69 25.32
CA ILE A 298 -2.30 -7.99 25.83
C ILE A 298 -1.39 -8.63 24.77
N LEU A 299 -1.87 -9.09 23.60
CA LEU A 299 -0.99 -9.76 22.62
C LEU A 299 -1.43 -9.59 21.15
N ALA A 300 -0.70 -8.80 20.36
CA ALA A 300 -0.75 -8.89 18.90
C ALA A 300 0.12 -10.08 18.43
N LEU A 301 -0.45 -10.98 17.62
CA LEU A 301 0.28 -12.10 17.03
C LEU A 301 0.59 -11.77 15.56
N LEU A 302 1.86 -11.47 15.27
CA LEU A 302 2.35 -11.31 13.91
C LEU A 302 2.54 -12.70 13.29
N ILE A 303 1.74 -13.04 12.27
CA ILE A 303 1.94 -14.25 11.47
C ILE A 303 2.37 -13.79 10.09
N HIS A 304 3.56 -14.20 9.64
CA HIS A 304 3.94 -14.05 8.22
C HIS A 304 3.16 -15.10 7.43
N VAL A 305 2.34 -14.67 6.47
CA VAL A 305 1.50 -15.58 5.67
C VAL A 305 2.04 -15.62 4.23
N HIS A 306 2.27 -16.83 3.71
CA HIS A 306 2.44 -17.03 2.26
C HIS A 306 1.05 -16.95 1.62
N ALA A 307 0.73 -15.83 1.00
CA ALA A 307 -0.36 -15.79 0.03
C ALA A 307 0.20 -16.33 -1.29
N PHE A 308 -0.35 -17.44 -1.78
CA PHE A 308 -0.08 -17.90 -3.15
C PHE A 308 -0.68 -16.88 -4.12
N ALA A 309 0.19 -16.36 -5.01
CA ALA A 309 -0.20 -15.59 -6.17
C ALA A 309 -0.88 -16.48 -7.23
#